data_AF-A0A932RAQ1-F1
#
_entry.id   AF-A0A932RAQ1-F1
#
_cell.length_a   1.000
_cell.length_b   1.000
_cell.length_c   1.000
_cell.angle_alpha   90.00
_cell.angle_beta   90.00
_cell.angle_gamma   90.00
#
_symmetry.space_group_name_H-M   'P 1'
#
loop_
_entity.id
_entity.type
_entity.pdbx_description
1 polymer ?
#
loop_
_entity_poly.entity_id
_entity_poly.type
_entity_poly.pdbx_seq_one_letter_code
_entity_poly.pdbx_strand_id
1 'polypeptide(L)'
;MRKLLLIVVLLPLAAAAGWWYFHERSLPASGPLYREYAYITNGKSNTVTVIDLRTFQPVRTLSVGTEPTGVAANPKRNEIYVVNAGSSNVSIIDAEQNKVVATIGVHGRPYFLDVSPDGHRAYVANSGSANVSVLPSSTSTIAP
;
A
#
# COMPACT_ATOMS: atom_id res chain seq x y z
N MET A 1 3.49 -21.92 -58.96
CA MET A 1 4.40 -20.92 -58.34
C MET A 1 3.68 -19.96 -57.37
N ARG A 2 2.49 -19.40 -57.71
CA ARG A 2 1.73 -18.47 -56.82
C ARG A 2 1.35 -19.01 -55.42
N LYS A 3 0.99 -20.30 -55.29
CA LYS A 3 0.63 -20.90 -53.99
C LYS A 3 1.82 -21.07 -53.04
N LEU A 4 3.02 -21.27 -53.58
CA LEU A 4 4.25 -21.42 -52.79
C LEU A 4 4.70 -20.07 -52.21
N LEU A 5 4.53 -18.99 -52.99
CA LEU A 5 4.86 -17.62 -52.57
C LEU A 5 3.99 -17.15 -51.39
N LEU A 6 2.70 -17.51 -51.38
CA LEU A 6 1.78 -17.18 -50.29
C LEU A 6 2.19 -17.84 -48.96
N ILE A 7 2.63 -19.09 -49.00
CA ILE A 7 3.06 -19.84 -47.82
C ILE A 7 4.36 -19.25 -47.24
N VAL A 8 5.32 -18.90 -48.11
CA VAL A 8 6.61 -18.31 -47.70
C VAL A 8 6.46 -16.92 -47.07
N VAL A 9 5.42 -16.16 -47.43
CA VAL A 9 5.18 -14.81 -46.88
C VAL A 9 4.27 -14.85 -45.63
N LEU A 10 3.21 -15.67 -45.64
CA LEU A 10 2.20 -15.64 -44.58
C LEU A 10 2.63 -16.40 -43.32
N LEU A 11 3.40 -17.48 -43.45
CA LEU A 11 3.91 -18.23 -42.28
C LEU A 11 4.83 -17.39 -41.38
N PRO A 12 5.86 -16.69 -41.88
CA PRO A 12 6.70 -15.86 -41.01
C PRO A 12 5.94 -14.67 -40.41
N LEU A 13 4.95 -14.09 -41.10
CA LEU A 13 4.11 -13.03 -40.54
C LEU A 13 3.18 -13.54 -39.44
N ALA A 14 2.56 -14.71 -39.63
CA ALA A 14 1.72 -15.34 -38.61
C ALA A 14 2.56 -15.81 -37.41
N ALA A 15 3.77 -16.32 -37.64
CA ALA A 15 4.72 -16.66 -36.59
C ALA A 15 5.18 -15.41 -35.82
N ALA A 16 5.46 -14.29 -36.50
CA ALA A 16 5.83 -13.03 -35.86
C ALA A 16 4.67 -12.42 -35.05
N ALA A 17 3.44 -12.48 -35.58
CA ALA A 17 2.24 -12.03 -34.88
C ALA A 17 1.94 -12.92 -33.66
N GLY A 18 2.08 -14.24 -33.80
CA GLY A 18 1.99 -15.19 -32.69
C GLY A 18 3.07 -14.94 -31.65
N TRP A 19 4.32 -14.73 -32.07
CA TRP A 19 5.43 -14.42 -31.17
C TRP A 19 5.20 -13.12 -30.39
N TRP A 20 4.68 -12.07 -31.04
CA TRP A 20 4.34 -10.81 -30.38
C TRP A 20 3.15 -10.91 -29.43
N TYR A 21 2.18 -11.78 -29.75
CA TYR A 21 0.99 -12.01 -28.92
C TYR A 21 1.26 -12.93 -27.72
N PHE A 22 2.14 -13.91 -27.88
CA PHE A 22 2.48 -14.93 -26.88
C PHE A 22 3.81 -14.66 -26.15
N HIS A 23 4.60 -13.65 -26.54
CA HIS A 23 5.64 -13.15 -25.64
C HIS A 23 4.95 -12.56 -24.43
N GLU A 24 5.23 -13.17 -23.28
CA GLU A 24 4.86 -12.71 -21.97
C GLU A 24 5.01 -11.19 -21.94
N ARG A 25 3.90 -10.47 -21.78
CA ARG A 25 3.95 -9.09 -21.32
C ARG A 25 4.58 -9.17 -19.95
N SER A 26 5.90 -9.17 -19.90
CA SER A 26 6.63 -8.97 -18.66
C SER A 26 6.04 -7.69 -18.09
N LEU A 27 5.49 -7.81 -16.88
CA LEU A 27 5.15 -6.62 -16.11
C LEU A 27 6.38 -5.73 -16.18
N PRO A 28 6.24 -4.42 -16.50
CA PRO A 28 7.41 -3.55 -16.62
C PRO A 28 8.24 -3.77 -15.38
N ALA A 29 9.45 -4.32 -15.55
CA ALA A 29 10.31 -4.70 -14.45
C ALA A 29 10.46 -3.44 -13.63
N SER A 30 9.76 -3.41 -12.50
CA SER A 30 9.64 -2.22 -11.69
C SER A 30 11.07 -1.75 -11.44
N GLY A 31 11.38 -0.50 -11.83
CA GLY A 31 12.75 -0.03 -11.93
C GLY A 31 13.53 -0.27 -10.63
N PRO A 32 14.87 -0.22 -10.64
CA PRO A 32 15.72 -0.61 -9.50
C PRO A 32 15.42 0.13 -8.18
N LEU A 33 14.62 1.20 -8.21
CA LEU A 33 14.17 1.99 -7.06
C LEU A 33 12.74 1.67 -6.58
N TYR A 34 11.95 0.89 -7.34
CA TYR A 34 10.63 0.48 -6.90
C TYR A 34 10.77 -0.54 -5.77
N ARG A 35 10.20 -0.19 -4.61
CA ARG A 35 10.18 -1.03 -3.42
C ARG A 35 8.75 -1.34 -3.05
N GLU A 36 8.52 -2.61 -2.79
CA GLU A 36 7.25 -3.10 -2.27
C GLU A 36 7.46 -3.45 -0.81
N TYR A 37 6.71 -2.79 0.06
CA TYR A 37 6.77 -3.00 1.50
C TYR A 37 5.45 -3.54 2.01
N ALA A 38 5.51 -4.50 2.94
CA ALA A 38 4.40 -4.85 3.79
C ALA A 38 4.59 -4.23 5.18
N TYR A 39 3.49 -3.78 5.78
CA TYR A 39 3.44 -3.16 7.10
C TYR A 39 2.61 -4.05 8.02
N ILE A 40 3.24 -4.63 9.03
CA ILE A 40 2.62 -5.61 9.93
C ILE A 40 2.48 -4.97 11.31
N THR A 41 1.25 -4.84 11.79
CA THR A 41 0.97 -4.31 13.13
C THR A 41 1.25 -5.35 14.21
N ASN A 42 2.11 -5.01 15.16
CA ASN A 42 2.46 -5.85 16.31
C ASN A 42 1.71 -5.36 17.56
N GLY A 43 0.45 -5.79 17.71
CA GLY A 43 -0.48 -5.26 18.72
C GLY A 43 0.07 -5.20 20.15
N LYS A 44 0.73 -6.26 20.63
CA LYS A 44 1.27 -6.30 22.00
C LYS A 44 2.58 -5.53 22.18
N SER A 45 3.25 -5.18 21.09
CA SER A 45 4.56 -4.53 21.12
C SER A 45 4.48 -3.03 20.82
N ASN A 46 3.31 -2.52 20.45
CA ASN A 46 3.10 -1.12 20.07
C ASN A 46 4.01 -0.68 18.89
N THR A 47 4.24 -1.59 17.95
CA THR A 47 5.10 -1.36 16.78
C THR A 47 4.46 -1.81 15.48
N VAL A 48 5.04 -1.37 14.37
CA VAL A 48 4.83 -1.91 13.02
C VAL A 48 6.15 -2.42 12.46
N THR A 49 6.17 -3.64 11.97
CA THR A 49 7.31 -4.19 11.23
C THR A 49 7.14 -3.89 9.75
N VAL A 50 8.17 -3.31 9.12
CA VAL A 50 8.24 -3.10 7.67
C VAL A 50 9.05 -4.25 7.07
N ILE A 51 8.45 -4.98 6.14
CA ILE A 51 9.06 -6.10 5.43
C ILE A 51 9.26 -5.71 3.97
N ASP A 52 10.48 -5.84 3.46
CA ASP A 52 10.78 -5.72 2.03
C ASP A 52 10.26 -6.97 1.31
N LEU A 53 9.28 -6.81 0.42
CA LEU A 53 8.64 -7.95 -0.25
C LEU A 53 9.49 -8.57 -1.36
N ARG A 54 10.62 -7.95 -1.73
CA ARG A 54 11.57 -8.57 -2.67
C ARG A 54 12.46 -9.58 -1.99
N THR A 55 12.80 -9.35 -0.73
CA THR A 55 13.71 -10.19 0.06
C THR A 55 13.00 -10.97 1.18
N PHE A 56 11.75 -10.61 1.46
CA PHE A 56 10.96 -11.07 2.60
C PHE A 56 11.65 -10.87 3.95
N GLN A 57 12.54 -9.88 4.04
CA GLN A 57 13.25 -9.57 5.28
C GLN A 57 12.66 -8.33 5.96
N PRO A 58 12.63 -8.31 7.31
CA PRO A 58 12.30 -7.09 8.05
C PRO A 58 13.40 -6.05 7.84
N VAL A 59 13.03 -4.86 7.40
CA VAL A 59 13.97 -3.75 7.15
C VAL A 59 13.86 -2.63 8.19
N ARG A 60 12.73 -2.59 8.91
CA ARG A 60 12.50 -1.59 9.96
C ARG A 60 11.44 -2.04 10.95
N THR A 61 11.55 -1.54 12.17
CA THR A 61 10.51 -1.61 13.19
C THR A 61 10.18 -0.17 13.62
N LEU A 62 8.91 0.19 13.55
CA LEU A 62 8.41 1.54 13.82
C LEU A 62 7.58 1.55 15.09
N SER A 63 7.92 2.42 16.04
CA SER A 63 7.05 2.66 17.20
C SER A 63 5.82 3.46 16.77
N VAL A 64 4.64 3.00 17.18
CA VAL A 64 3.34 3.66 16.93
C VAL A 64 2.61 3.87 18.26
N GLY A 65 1.30 4.10 18.22
CA GLY A 65 0.47 4.13 19.42
C GLY A 65 0.29 2.76 20.08
N THR A 66 -0.53 2.70 21.11
CA THR A 66 -0.74 1.47 21.88
C THR A 66 -1.82 0.56 21.28
N GLU A 67 -1.57 -0.74 21.36
CA GLU A 67 -2.42 -1.81 20.81
C GLU A 67 -2.81 -1.57 19.34
N PRO A 68 -1.85 -1.55 18.39
CA PRO A 68 -2.18 -1.43 16.98
C PRO A 68 -2.95 -2.66 16.47
N THR A 69 -4.11 -2.44 15.85
CA THR A 69 -5.04 -3.51 15.41
C THR A 69 -5.28 -3.57 13.92
N GLY A 70 -5.19 -2.43 13.22
CA GLY A 70 -5.55 -2.32 11.80
C GLY A 70 -4.54 -1.46 11.05
N VAL A 71 -4.36 -1.75 9.76
CA VAL A 71 -3.47 -1.02 8.87
C VAL A 71 -4.11 -0.88 7.49
N ALA A 72 -3.97 0.28 6.86
CA ALA A 72 -4.36 0.46 5.46
C ALA A 72 -3.39 1.41 4.75
N ALA A 73 -3.19 1.15 3.45
CA ALA A 73 -2.40 2.00 2.59
C ALA A 73 -3.30 3.02 1.87
N ASN A 74 -2.79 4.23 1.67
CA ASN A 74 -3.42 5.19 0.79
C ASN A 74 -3.11 4.81 -0.68
N PRO A 75 -4.12 4.63 -1.55
CA PRO A 75 -3.89 4.22 -2.93
C PRO A 75 -3.30 5.32 -3.82
N LYS A 76 -3.26 6.58 -3.35
CA LYS A 76 -2.78 7.75 -4.12
C LYS A 76 -1.55 8.43 -3.52
N ARG A 77 -1.19 8.09 -2.28
CA ARG A 77 -0.11 8.74 -1.53
C ARG A 77 0.73 7.67 -0.83
N ASN A 78 2.01 7.95 -0.62
CA ASN A 78 2.91 7.06 0.13
C ASN A 78 2.66 7.15 1.65
N GLU A 79 1.40 6.94 2.05
CA GLU A 79 0.93 7.02 3.43
C GLU A 79 0.35 5.68 3.87
N ILE A 80 0.77 5.18 5.02
CA ILE A 80 0.20 4.02 5.69
C ILE A 80 -0.43 4.48 6.99
N TYR A 81 -1.69 4.12 7.19
CA TYR A 81 -2.48 4.48 8.35
C TYR A 81 -2.56 3.27 9.28
N VAL A 82 -2.25 3.47 10.56
CA VAL A 82 -2.22 2.43 11.58
C VAL A 82 -3.17 2.80 12.69
N VAL A 83 -4.20 1.97 12.90
CA VAL A 83 -5.16 2.14 13.99
C VAL A 83 -4.54 1.66 15.30
N ASN A 84 -4.54 2.53 16.32
CA ASN A 84 -4.04 2.22 17.65
C ASN A 84 -5.21 2.19 18.66
N ALA A 85 -5.71 0.99 18.96
CA ALA A 85 -6.92 0.79 19.75
C ALA A 85 -6.78 1.29 21.19
N GLY A 86 -5.65 0.99 21.83
CA GLY A 86 -5.40 1.30 23.24
C GLY A 86 -5.17 2.79 23.51
N SER A 87 -4.75 3.54 22.49
CA SER A 87 -4.45 4.98 22.60
C SER A 87 -5.45 5.86 21.85
N SER A 88 -6.52 5.27 21.30
CA SER A 88 -7.61 5.96 20.61
C SER A 88 -7.13 6.97 19.56
N ASN A 89 -6.19 6.56 18.71
CA ASN A 89 -5.63 7.40 17.66
C ASN A 89 -5.23 6.55 16.43
N VAL A 90 -4.82 7.24 15.37
CA VAL A 90 -4.25 6.66 14.15
C VAL A 90 -2.87 7.24 13.92
N SER A 91 -1.85 6.39 13.78
CA SER A 91 -0.51 6.81 13.34
C SER A 91 -0.44 6.80 11.81
N ILE A 92 0.26 7.77 11.24
CA ILE A 92 0.49 7.89 9.80
C ILE A 92 1.98 7.72 9.55
N ILE A 93 2.31 6.74 8.72
CA ILE A 93 3.66 6.40 8.31
C ILE A 93 3.86 6.89 6.88
N ASP A 94 4.92 7.65 6.67
CA ASP A 94 5.46 7.93 5.34
C ASP A 94 6.18 6.67 4.85
N ALA A 95 5.70 6.10 3.74
CA ALA A 95 6.21 4.86 3.16
C ALA A 95 7.50 5.03 2.36
N GLU A 96 7.83 6.26 1.95
CA GLU A 96 9.09 6.57 1.27
C GLU A 96 10.24 6.59 2.30
N GLN A 97 10.00 7.24 3.44
CA GLN A 97 10.98 7.36 4.52
C GLN A 97 10.92 6.20 5.52
N ASN A 98 9.85 5.39 5.46
CA ASN A 98 9.50 4.40 6.49
C ASN A 98 9.57 5.01 7.89
N LYS A 99 8.78 6.06 8.13
CA LYS A 99 8.78 6.81 9.40
C LYS A 99 7.39 7.26 9.77
N VAL A 100 7.04 7.20 11.06
CA VAL A 100 5.81 7.83 11.56
C VAL A 100 5.97 9.36 11.47
N VAL A 101 5.08 10.00 10.72
CA VAL A 101 5.10 11.45 10.45
C VAL A 101 3.98 12.20 11.15
N ALA A 102 2.90 11.52 11.53
CA ALA A 102 1.80 12.14 12.27
C ALA A 102 1.05 11.12 13.13
N THR A 103 0.29 11.63 14.10
CA THR A 103 -0.70 10.89 14.87
C THR A 103 -1.96 11.73 14.98
N ILE A 104 -3.11 11.15 14.68
CA ILE A 104 -4.41 11.83 14.71
C ILE A 104 -5.31 11.15 15.74
N GLY A 105 -5.80 11.91 16.71
CA GLY A 105 -6.77 11.42 17.69
C GLY A 105 -8.10 11.04 17.04
N VAL A 106 -8.71 9.96 17.51
CA VAL A 106 -10.06 9.54 17.12
C VAL A 106 -10.89 9.24 18.37
N HIS A 107 -12.10 8.71 18.18
CA HIS A 107 -12.96 8.31 19.28
C HIS A 107 -12.56 6.95 19.87
N GLY A 108 -13.31 6.48 20.87
CA GLY A 108 -12.92 5.36 21.73
C GLY A 108 -12.73 4.03 21.00
N ARG A 109 -11.58 3.39 21.28
CA ARG A 109 -11.19 2.04 20.86
C ARG A 109 -11.43 1.76 19.37
N PRO A 110 -10.70 2.45 18.48
CA PRO A 110 -10.75 2.17 17.05
C PRO A 110 -10.24 0.76 16.76
N TYR A 111 -10.81 0.10 15.75
CA TYR A 111 -10.46 -1.29 15.43
C TYR A 111 -9.86 -1.44 14.03
N PHE A 112 -10.48 -0.84 13.02
CA PHE A 112 -10.05 -0.90 11.63
C PHE A 112 -10.35 0.42 10.92
N LEU A 113 -9.69 0.64 9.77
CA LEU A 113 -9.94 1.77 8.90
C LEU A 113 -9.82 1.38 7.43
N ASP A 114 -10.41 2.18 6.56
CA ASP A 114 -10.18 2.11 5.11
C ASP A 114 -9.97 3.51 4.51
N VAL A 115 -9.27 3.58 3.39
CA VAL A 115 -8.95 4.82 2.68
C VAL A 115 -9.76 4.91 1.39
N SER A 116 -10.36 6.06 1.11
CA SER A 116 -11.12 6.28 -0.11
C SER A 116 -10.26 6.06 -1.36
N PRO A 117 -10.85 5.61 -2.50
CA PRO A 117 -10.10 5.36 -3.73
C PRO A 117 -9.36 6.59 -4.29
N ASP A 118 -9.83 7.80 -3.98
CA ASP A 118 -9.18 9.07 -4.32
C ASP A 118 -8.04 9.45 -3.35
N GLY A 119 -7.86 8.68 -2.27
CA GLY A 119 -6.81 8.89 -1.27
C GLY A 119 -7.01 10.10 -0.37
N HIS A 120 -8.17 10.76 -0.39
CA HIS A 120 -8.38 12.01 0.34
C HIS A 120 -9.00 11.83 1.73
N ARG A 121 -9.66 10.70 1.99
CA ARG A 121 -10.34 10.44 3.26
C ARG A 121 -9.99 9.05 3.79
N ALA A 122 -9.84 8.95 5.09
CA ALA A 122 -9.83 7.67 5.79
C ALA A 122 -11.04 7.59 6.73
N TYR A 123 -11.65 6.41 6.83
CA TYR A 123 -12.82 6.15 7.67
C TYR A 123 -12.44 5.15 8.75
N VAL A 124 -12.56 5.55 10.01
CA VAL A 124 -12.11 4.75 11.16
C VAL A 124 -13.33 4.30 11.97
N ALA A 125 -13.49 2.98 12.11
CA ALA A 125 -14.56 2.38 12.90
C ALA A 125 -14.18 2.37 14.39
N ASN A 126 -14.90 3.13 15.23
CA ASN A 126 -14.61 3.30 16.64
C ASN A 126 -15.52 2.40 17.49
N SER A 127 -15.06 1.16 17.72
CA SER A 127 -15.85 0.13 18.37
C SER A 127 -16.25 0.47 19.81
N GLY A 128 -15.39 1.21 20.54
CA GLY A 128 -15.65 1.59 21.93
C GLY A 128 -16.58 2.79 22.10
N SER A 129 -16.89 3.51 21.02
CA SER A 129 -17.71 4.73 21.06
C SER A 129 -18.89 4.71 20.08
N ALA A 130 -19.12 3.57 19.42
CA ALA A 130 -20.25 3.36 18.51
C ALA A 130 -20.40 4.43 17.41
N ASN A 131 -19.29 4.93 16.87
CA ASN A 131 -19.29 5.92 15.79
C ASN A 131 -18.17 5.69 14.76
N VAL A 132 -18.16 6.52 13.70
CA VAL A 132 -17.12 6.53 12.67
C VAL A 132 -16.44 7.89 12.67
N SER A 133 -15.10 7.89 12.63
CA SER A 133 -14.31 9.11 12.47
C SER A 133 -13.88 9.23 11.01
N VAL A 134 -14.01 10.42 10.44
CA VAL A 134 -13.55 10.73 9.07
C VAL A 134 -12.30 11.59 9.18
N LEU A 135 -11.18 11.06 8.72
CA LEU A 135 -9.90 11.76 8.75
C LEU A 135 -9.60 12.33 7.36
N PRO A 136 -9.17 13.60 7.25
CA PRO A 136 -8.55 14.08 6.03
C PRO A 136 -7.20 13.38 5.84
N SER A 137 -6.83 13.04 4.60
CA SER A 137 -5.46 12.58 4.32
C SER A 137 -4.48 13.71 4.65
N SER A 138 -3.51 13.40 5.50
CA SER A 138 -2.66 14.39 6.15
C SER A 138 -1.57 14.93 5.23
N THR A 139 -1.84 16.07 4.59
CA THR A 139 -0.81 17.06 4.25
C THR A 139 -1.37 18.46 4.51
N SER A 140 -1.48 18.81 5.78
CA SER A 140 -1.38 20.21 6.19
C SER A 140 -0.55 20.19 7.45
N THR A 141 0.75 20.41 7.24
CA THR A 141 1.74 20.75 8.23
C THR A 141 1.12 21.67 9.29
N ILE A 142 0.97 21.18 10.52
CA ILE A 142 0.91 22.08 11.66
C ILE A 142 2.37 22.47 11.90
N ALA A 143 2.77 23.58 11.28
CA ALA A 143 3.97 24.33 11.66
C ALA A 143 3.70 24.96 13.05
N PRO A 144 4.75 25.19 13.86
CA PRO A 144 4.65 25.39 15.31
C PRO A 144 3.77 26.56 15.74
#